data_AF-A0A4U2CIQ9-F1
#
_entry.id   AF-A0A4U2CIQ9-F1
#
_cell.length_a   1.000
_cell.length_b   1.000
_cell.length_c   1.000
_cell.angle_alpha   90.00
_cell.angle_beta   90.00
_cell.angle_gamma   90.00
#
_symmetry.space_group_name_H-M   'P 1'
#
loop_
_entity.id
_entity.type
_entity.pdbx_description
1 polymer ?
#
loop_
_entity_poly.entity_id
_entity_poly.type
_entity_poly.pdbx_seq_one_letter_code
_entity_poly.pdbx_strand_id
1 'polypeptide(L)'
;MIKTIIALSLFASIAQAEQYVAIIDAKYTTQESTKPSQCAGNELTRAELDVLIASGDDVSDACVGQIEDFSMLLTGYPSFNQDISGWDMSSAKTLSNFMTQPLSQDSAFDQDISGW
;
A
#
# COMPACT_ATOMS: atom_id res chain seq x y z
N MET A 1 -22.57 -40.83 11.40
CA MET A 1 -21.91 -41.44 10.24
C MET A 1 -20.41 -41.29 10.44
N ILE A 2 -19.77 -42.40 10.75
CA ILE A 2 -18.35 -42.56 11.10
C ILE A 2 -17.62 -43.02 9.84
N LYS A 3 -16.35 -42.61 9.66
CA LYS A 3 -15.31 -43.50 9.13
C LYS A 3 -13.90 -42.96 9.42
N THR A 4 -13.40 -43.35 10.58
CA THR A 4 -11.97 -43.55 10.89
C THR A 4 -11.44 -44.71 10.07
N ILE A 5 -10.27 -44.61 9.41
CA ILE A 5 -9.33 -45.74 9.22
C ILE A 5 -7.88 -45.22 9.25
N ILE A 6 -7.11 -45.81 10.17
CA ILE A 6 -5.67 -45.70 10.38
C ILE A 6 -4.94 -46.46 9.26
N ALA A 7 -3.88 -45.90 8.67
CA ALA A 7 -2.93 -46.65 7.86
C ALA A 7 -1.50 -46.42 8.36
N LEU A 8 -0.94 -47.49 8.92
CA LEU A 8 0.40 -47.64 9.44
C LEU A 8 1.35 -47.98 8.27
N SER A 9 2.37 -47.15 8.09
CA SER A 9 3.71 -47.37 7.49
C SER A 9 3.87 -48.30 6.27
N LEU A 10 4.53 -47.80 5.21
CA LEU A 10 5.69 -48.46 4.58
C LEU A 10 6.42 -47.46 3.67
N PHE A 11 7.74 -47.41 3.80
CA PHE A 11 8.64 -46.44 3.17
C PHE A 11 8.49 -46.39 1.64
N ALA A 12 8.15 -45.22 1.11
CA ALA A 12 8.39 -44.85 -0.27
C ALA A 12 9.05 -43.46 -0.29
N SER A 13 10.32 -43.44 -0.71
CA SER A 13 11.01 -42.33 -1.37
C SER A 13 10.64 -40.90 -0.96
N ILE A 14 11.57 -40.24 -0.24
CA ILE A 14 11.44 -38.88 0.31
C ILE A 14 11.35 -37.79 -0.80
N ALA A 15 11.28 -38.13 -2.09
CA ALA A 15 11.20 -37.14 -3.16
C ALA A 15 9.82 -36.49 -3.36
N GLN A 16 8.73 -37.08 -2.84
CA GLN A 16 7.35 -36.60 -3.11
C GLN A 16 6.60 -36.09 -1.87
N ALA A 17 7.14 -36.30 -0.67
CA ALA A 17 6.59 -35.69 0.54
C ALA A 17 6.86 -34.16 0.58
N GLU A 18 8.01 -33.71 0.07
CA GLU A 18 8.33 -32.28 -0.03
C GLU A 18 7.38 -31.53 -0.97
N GLN A 19 6.92 -32.18 -2.05
CA GLN A 19 5.98 -31.58 -2.99
C GLN A 19 4.60 -31.32 -2.35
N TYR A 20 4.18 -32.20 -1.43
CA TYR A 20 2.92 -32.06 -0.72
C TYR A 20 3.00 -31.03 0.41
N VAL A 21 4.12 -30.97 1.14
CA VAL A 21 4.38 -29.93 2.15
C VAL A 21 4.45 -28.54 1.49
N ALA A 22 5.17 -28.41 0.37
CA ALA A 22 5.26 -27.16 -0.38
C ALA A 22 3.91 -26.66 -0.90
N ILE A 23 2.99 -27.56 -1.30
CA ILE A 23 1.64 -27.16 -1.76
C ILE A 23 0.77 -26.66 -0.59
N ILE A 24 1.00 -27.16 0.64
CA ILE A 24 0.27 -26.69 1.82
C ILE A 24 0.84 -25.35 2.30
N ASP A 25 2.16 -25.18 2.34
CA ASP A 25 2.83 -23.90 2.65
C ASP A 25 2.50 -22.81 1.60
N ALA A 26 2.39 -23.18 0.32
CA ALA A 26 2.06 -22.25 -0.75
C ALA A 26 0.56 -21.85 -0.80
N LYS A 27 -0.34 -22.62 -0.19
CA LYS A 27 -1.78 -22.31 -0.15
C LYS A 27 -2.27 -21.74 1.17
N TYR A 28 -1.51 -21.96 2.24
CA TYR A 28 -1.72 -21.35 3.54
C TYR A 28 -0.46 -20.60 3.97
N THR A 29 0.07 -19.78 3.05
CA THR A 29 0.76 -18.57 3.49
C THR A 29 -0.32 -17.73 4.15
N THR A 30 -0.22 -17.57 5.48
CA THR A 30 -0.91 -16.48 6.15
C THR A 30 -0.57 -15.23 5.36
N GLN A 31 -1.56 -14.64 4.69
CA GLN A 31 -1.50 -13.25 4.28
C GLN A 31 -1.40 -12.46 5.57
N GLU A 32 -0.17 -12.35 6.09
CA GLU A 32 0.27 -11.27 6.92
C GLU A 32 -0.24 -10.00 6.27
N SER A 33 -0.89 -9.12 7.04
CA SER A 33 -1.45 -7.88 6.52
C SER A 33 -0.31 -6.95 6.08
N THR A 34 0.35 -7.26 4.97
CA THR A 34 1.21 -6.35 4.25
C THR A 34 0.27 -5.50 3.40
N LYS A 35 -0.22 -4.41 3.99
CA LYS A 35 -0.77 -3.27 3.24
C LYS A 35 0.22 -2.98 2.10
N PRO A 36 -0.19 -2.91 0.82
CA PRO A 36 0.77 -2.98 -0.25
C PRO A 36 1.63 -1.72 -0.26
N SER A 37 2.93 -1.89 -0.08
CA SER A 37 3.95 -0.98 -0.62
C SER A 37 4.01 -1.07 -2.15
N GLN A 38 2.88 -1.37 -2.82
CA GLN A 38 2.81 -1.55 -4.27
C GLN A 38 2.21 -0.32 -4.91
N CYS A 39 2.99 0.75 -4.85
CA CYS A 39 2.89 1.84 -5.79
C CYS A 39 3.40 1.40 -7.17
N ALA A 40 3.01 2.10 -8.23
CA ALA A 40 3.45 1.80 -9.59
C ALA A 40 4.68 2.64 -9.96
N GLY A 41 5.88 2.04 -9.94
CA GLY A 41 7.10 2.66 -10.48
C GLY A 41 8.26 2.74 -9.51
N ASN A 42 9.14 3.72 -9.75
CA ASN A 42 10.27 4.00 -8.87
C ASN A 42 9.82 4.91 -7.72
N GLU A 43 10.50 4.77 -6.58
CA GLU A 43 10.34 5.70 -5.46
C GLU A 43 10.58 7.15 -5.89
N LEU A 44 9.65 8.02 -5.53
CA LEU A 44 9.74 9.44 -5.81
C LEU A 44 10.51 10.15 -4.71
N THR A 45 11.36 11.08 -5.12
CA THR A 45 11.79 12.14 -4.22
C THR A 45 10.63 13.09 -3.96
N ARG A 46 10.71 13.82 -2.84
CA ARG A 46 9.75 14.87 -2.51
C ARG A 46 9.58 15.90 -3.64
N ALA A 47 10.67 16.26 -4.32
CA ALA A 47 10.65 17.22 -5.43
C ALA A 47 9.97 16.67 -6.68
N GLU A 48 10.14 15.38 -6.99
CA GLU A 48 9.44 14.76 -8.12
C GLU A 48 7.94 14.70 -7.86
N LEU A 49 7.52 14.35 -6.65
CA LEU A 49 6.11 14.37 -6.26
C LEU A 49 5.50 15.78 -6.40
N ASP A 50 6.22 16.83 -6.00
CA ASP A 50 5.78 18.22 -6.22
C ASP A 50 5.55 18.52 -7.70
N VAL A 51 6.47 18.09 -8.56
CA VAL A 51 6.38 18.32 -10.01
C VAL A 51 5.14 17.63 -10.60
N LEU A 52 4.88 16.38 -10.23
CA LEU A 52 3.73 15.61 -10.70
C LEU A 52 2.39 16.25 -10.28
N ILE A 53 2.30 16.73 -9.03
CA ILE A 53 1.09 17.42 -8.55
C ILE A 53 0.93 18.77 -9.28
N ALA A 54 2.03 19.49 -9.50
CA ALA A 54 2.01 20.78 -10.20
C ALA A 54 1.63 20.66 -11.68
N SER A 55 2.03 19.58 -12.35
CA SER A 55 1.63 19.28 -13.74
C SER A 55 0.21 18.72 -13.84
N GLY A 56 -0.37 18.27 -12.72
CA GLY A 56 -1.67 17.61 -12.67
C GLY A 56 -1.63 16.15 -13.16
N ASP A 57 -0.46 15.51 -13.08
CA ASP A 57 -0.30 14.09 -13.35
C ASP A 57 -1.06 13.24 -12.31
N ASP A 58 -1.35 11.99 -12.68
CA ASP A 58 -1.95 11.03 -11.77
C ASP A 58 -0.91 10.56 -10.75
N VAL A 59 -1.21 10.81 -9.47
CA VAL A 59 -0.39 10.44 -8.31
C VAL A 59 -1.11 9.46 -7.39
N SER A 60 -2.22 8.87 -7.83
CA SER A 60 -3.02 7.95 -7.00
C SER A 60 -2.21 6.73 -6.54
N ASP A 61 -1.35 6.21 -7.41
CA ASP A 61 -0.45 5.07 -7.16
C ASP A 61 1.03 5.48 -6.96
N ALA A 62 1.29 6.73 -6.53
CA ALA A 62 2.66 7.25 -6.38
C ALA A 62 3.47 6.53 -5.29
N CYS A 63 4.75 6.27 -5.58
CA CYS A 63 5.70 5.71 -4.62
C CYS A 63 6.26 6.81 -3.72
N VAL A 64 5.70 6.96 -2.52
CA VAL A 64 6.03 8.03 -1.55
C VAL A 64 6.58 7.51 -0.22
N GLY A 65 6.78 6.19 -0.10
CA GLY A 65 7.11 5.50 1.15
C GLY A 65 8.46 5.86 1.77
N GLN A 66 9.34 6.58 1.08
CA GLN A 66 10.62 7.10 1.59
C GLN A 66 10.59 8.60 1.91
N ILE A 67 9.48 9.29 1.63
CA ILE A 67 9.35 10.72 1.91
C ILE A 67 9.01 10.91 3.39
N GLU A 68 9.80 11.72 4.09
CA GLU A 68 9.56 12.03 5.51
C GLU A 68 8.81 13.36 5.70
N ASP A 69 8.95 14.30 4.77
CA ASP A 69 8.38 15.65 4.90
C ASP A 69 7.40 15.97 3.78
N PHE A 70 6.12 15.97 4.12
CA PHE A 70 5.00 16.30 3.23
C PHE A 70 4.50 17.73 3.43
N SER A 71 5.28 18.59 4.09
CA SER A 71 4.86 19.96 4.39
C SER A 71 4.43 20.69 3.13
N MET A 72 3.27 21.34 3.21
CA MET A 72 2.69 22.16 2.16
C MET A 72 2.45 21.46 0.80
N LEU A 73 2.53 20.12 0.71
CA LEU A 73 2.45 19.38 -0.56
C LEU A 73 1.23 19.77 -1.40
N LEU A 74 0.05 19.85 -0.78
CA LEU A 74 -1.21 20.14 -1.46
C LEU A 74 -1.71 21.56 -1.20
N THR A 75 -0.89 22.41 -0.57
CA THR A 75 -1.23 23.82 -0.36
C THR A 75 -1.23 24.56 -1.70
N GLY A 76 -2.35 25.21 -2.01
CA GLY A 76 -2.52 25.94 -3.28
C GLY A 76 -3.11 25.10 -4.42
N TYR A 77 -3.49 23.84 -4.17
CA TYR A 77 -4.21 22.98 -5.12
C TYR A 77 -5.68 22.77 -4.70
N PRO A 78 -6.56 23.78 -4.79
CA PRO A 78 -7.93 23.72 -4.26
C PRO A 78 -8.81 22.67 -4.96
N SER A 79 -8.47 22.31 -6.20
CA SER A 79 -9.19 21.30 -6.99
C SER A 79 -8.61 19.89 -6.85
N PHE A 80 -7.58 19.68 -6.03
CA PHE A 80 -6.99 18.36 -5.84
C PHE A 80 -7.96 17.43 -5.11
N ASN A 81 -8.31 16.31 -5.74
CA ASN A 81 -9.15 15.26 -5.16
C ASN A 81 -8.81 13.86 -5.72
N GLN A 82 -7.54 13.62 -6.05
CA GLN A 82 -7.11 12.28 -6.48
C GLN A 82 -7.11 11.32 -5.29
N ASP A 83 -7.39 10.04 -5.54
CA ASP A 83 -7.40 9.01 -4.50
C ASP A 83 -5.98 8.70 -4.04
N ILE A 84 -5.61 9.25 -2.89
CA ILE A 84 -4.31 9.05 -2.26
C ILE A 84 -4.39 8.11 -1.05
N SER A 85 -5.52 7.41 -0.86
CA SER A 85 -5.71 6.48 0.26
C SER A 85 -4.68 5.34 0.27
N GLY A 86 -4.15 4.99 -0.90
CA GLY A 86 -3.13 3.98 -1.11
C GLY A 86 -1.69 4.39 -0.75
N TRP A 87 -1.42 5.67 -0.48
CA TRP A 87 -0.08 6.12 -0.14
C TRP A 87 0.45 5.44 1.13
N ASP A 88 1.72 5.01 1.09
CA ASP A 88 2.44 4.51 2.25
C ASP A 88 3.02 5.70 3.04
N MET A 89 2.32 6.08 4.11
CA MET A 89 2.69 7.19 4.98
C MET A 89 3.56 6.76 6.17
N SER A 90 4.05 5.52 6.22
CA SER A 90 4.76 4.96 7.38
C SER A 90 6.09 5.68 7.69
N SER A 91 6.71 6.32 6.70
CA SER A 91 7.93 7.13 6.86
C SER A 91 7.65 8.61 7.16
N ALA A 92 6.40 9.08 7.08
CA ALA A 92 6.06 10.49 7.24
C ALA A 92 6.34 10.97 8.68
N LYS A 93 7.14 12.03 8.80
CA LYS A 93 7.46 12.72 10.05
C LYS A 93 6.79 14.08 10.16
N THR A 94 6.53 14.72 9.02
CA THR A 94 5.98 16.09 8.97
C THR A 94 4.85 16.20 7.95
N LEU A 95 3.69 16.67 8.41
CA LEU A 95 2.49 16.96 7.60
C LEU A 95 2.03 18.42 7.77
N SER A 96 2.95 19.31 8.15
CA SER A 96 2.64 20.71 8.45
C SER A 96 2.02 21.38 7.24
N ASN A 97 0.82 21.93 7.43
CA ASN A 97 0.07 22.58 6.36
C ASN A 97 -0.13 21.68 5.11
N PHE A 98 -0.23 20.35 5.28
CA PHE A 98 -0.36 19.40 4.16
C PHE A 98 -1.44 19.82 3.15
N MET A 99 -2.63 20.16 3.66
CA MET A 99 -3.76 20.71 2.92
C MET A 99 -4.23 22.00 3.60
N THR A 100 -3.54 23.12 3.34
CA THR A 100 -4.09 24.44 3.71
C THR A 100 -4.72 25.05 2.47
N GLN A 101 -6.06 25.09 2.43
CA GLN A 101 -6.81 25.77 1.39
C GLN A 101 -7.33 27.11 1.92
N PRO A 102 -7.46 28.14 1.07
CA PRO A 102 -8.26 29.31 1.40
C PRO A 102 -9.68 28.85 1.76
N LEU A 103 -10.32 29.49 2.74
CA LEU A 103 -11.69 29.21 3.22
C LEU A 103 -12.79 29.47 2.16
N SER A 104 -12.49 29.43 0.87
CA SER A 104 -13.48 29.38 -0.19
C SER A 104 -14.19 28.03 -0.17
N GLN A 105 -15.52 28.06 -0.30
CA GLN A 105 -16.46 26.98 -0.01
C GLN A 105 -16.32 25.69 -0.85
N ASP A 106 -15.32 25.60 -1.73
CA ASP A 106 -15.16 24.54 -2.73
C ASP A 106 -13.95 23.63 -2.46
N SER A 107 -13.55 23.45 -1.20
CA SER A 107 -12.59 22.41 -0.81
C SER A 107 -13.14 21.04 -1.24
N ALA A 108 -12.63 20.51 -2.35
CA ALA A 108 -13.15 19.31 -2.99
C ALA A 108 -12.59 18.00 -2.41
N PHE A 109 -11.58 18.05 -1.55
CA PHE A 109 -10.94 16.85 -1.04
C PHE A 109 -11.87 16.05 -0.12
N ASP A 110 -12.26 14.84 -0.53
CA ASP A 110 -13.20 13.96 0.17
C ASP A 110 -12.74 12.50 0.29
N GLN A 111 -11.46 12.23 -0.02
CA GLN A 111 -10.92 10.86 0.00
C GLN A 111 -10.75 10.33 1.43
N ASP A 112 -10.98 9.03 1.61
CA ASP A 112 -10.78 8.34 2.88
C ASP A 112 -9.29 8.05 3.12
N ILE A 113 -8.70 8.86 4.01
CA ILE A 113 -7.30 8.72 4.44
C ILE A 113 -7.17 8.09 5.83
N SER A 114 -8.20 7.41 6.34
CA SER A 114 -8.19 6.80 7.68
C SER A 114 -7.16 5.67 7.83
N GLY A 115 -6.64 5.14 6.71
CA GLY A 115 -5.62 4.10 6.69
C GLY A 115 -4.17 4.59 6.65
N TRP A 116 -3.93 5.90 6.66
CA TRP A 116 -2.59 6.49 6.70
C TRP A 116 -1.92 6.36 8.07
#